data_AF-A0A0L1KLR9-F1
#
_entry.id   AF-A0A0L1KLR9-F1
#
_cell.length_a   1.000
_cell.length_b   1.000
_cell.length_c   1.000
_cell.angle_alpha   90.00
_cell.angle_beta   90.00
_cell.angle_gamma   90.00
#
_symmetry.space_group_name_H-M   'P 1'
#
loop_
_entity.id
_entity.type
_entity.pdbx_description
1 polymer ?
#
loop_
_entity_poly.entity_id
_entity_poly.type
_entity_poly.pdbx_seq_one_letter_code
_entity_poly.pdbx_strand_id
1 'polypeptide(L)'
;MGFPGELSDYAWRSIEYSSEYDTNESHILHPQKTSTEEVHKAYGKLILFGEHFVVYGLPAIVAAVDAYTLCSIKASTIVHQPSSSSSTDFETPRDAVIIDIIDDRPAVKGYKREKVSEQLNAHMLMLHHLFGSKCKQNSSTLGKASSFVLDILWKTSAVKLPIDERRIDHAFVHRKHRKVLKLVVHLSGNLVPTSGIGASAADCVSFARALNELYGLQMTEEEINFCAYNGERGYHGRPSGIDNTISTYGGIIVFTRGPKKGILSQEEIVSQSAIHSSVIKHEFAGAVSDQVKTSSLEPVLLHMLAACTGIIASTKEVVADVRKFSEKNPAQFNRILQEYTALFLQAKSAFQNGNVSLIGRLMYQNHCLLQQIGVSSVELDQIVRYTFSTTFVQGAKLSGTGRGGIGIILCDTAESQQSLQNTFENTKSCTSASSAFTGSTEIPSVKHTWQYTLSIKTQKGPAIRTATLAKL
;
A
#
# COMPACT_ATOMS: atom_id res chain seq x y z
N MET A 1 -44.87 -25.58 3.56
CA MET A 1 -43.47 -25.97 3.29
C MET A 1 -42.61 -24.82 3.75
N GLY A 2 -42.09 -24.95 4.98
CA GLY A 2 -41.45 -23.88 5.74
C GLY A 2 -39.95 -23.77 5.50
N PHE A 3 -39.42 -22.58 5.78
CA PHE A 3 -38.00 -22.25 5.83
C PHE A 3 -37.23 -23.22 6.73
N PRO A 4 -36.08 -23.77 6.29
CA PRO A 4 -35.20 -24.51 7.17
C PRO A 4 -34.17 -23.58 7.83
N GLY A 5 -34.18 -23.59 9.17
CA GLY A 5 -32.98 -23.43 9.99
C GLY A 5 -32.67 -22.02 10.49
N GLU A 6 -33.20 -21.69 11.66
CA GLU A 6 -32.65 -20.67 12.55
C GLU A 6 -31.17 -20.96 12.85
N LEU A 7 -30.36 -19.90 12.88
CA LEU A 7 -29.00 -19.89 13.41
C LEU A 7 -29.05 -20.09 14.93
N SER A 8 -29.10 -21.34 15.39
CA SER A 8 -28.90 -21.69 16.79
C SER A 8 -27.80 -22.73 16.96
N ASP A 9 -26.98 -22.50 17.99
CA ASP A 9 -26.15 -23.49 18.70
C ASP A 9 -24.92 -24.08 17.98
N TYR A 10 -23.92 -23.22 17.71
CA TYR A 10 -22.55 -23.63 18.05
C TYR A 10 -22.35 -23.40 19.55
N ALA A 11 -22.49 -24.48 20.33
CA ALA A 11 -22.40 -24.51 21.78
C ALA A 11 -21.01 -24.09 22.30
N TRP A 12 -20.74 -22.79 22.35
CA TRP A 12 -19.87 -22.20 23.37
C TRP A 12 -20.68 -22.14 24.66
N ARG A 13 -20.66 -23.22 25.44
CA ARG A 13 -21.27 -23.22 26.78
C ARG A 13 -20.71 -22.03 27.58
N SER A 14 -21.58 -21.06 27.85
CA SER A 14 -21.47 -20.01 28.87
C SER A 14 -20.03 -19.62 29.23
N ILE A 15 -19.35 -18.89 28.32
CA ILE A 15 -18.12 -18.18 28.66
C ILE A 15 -18.54 -16.79 29.11
N GLU A 16 -18.41 -16.51 30.40
CA GLU A 16 -18.63 -15.18 30.94
C GLU A 16 -17.50 -14.25 30.48
N TYR A 17 -17.88 -13.13 29.85
CA TYR A 17 -16.94 -12.08 29.46
C TYR A 17 -16.64 -11.21 30.68
N SER A 18 -15.38 -11.21 31.12
CA SER A 18 -14.89 -10.21 32.06
C SER A 18 -14.52 -8.94 31.29
N SER A 19 -15.14 -7.81 31.62
CA SER A 19 -14.69 -6.48 31.17
C SER A 19 -13.49 -5.96 31.96
N GLU A 20 -13.04 -6.68 32.99
CA GLU A 20 -11.95 -6.26 33.87
C GLU A 20 -10.60 -6.69 33.29
N TYR A 21 -9.87 -5.69 32.81
CA TYR A 21 -8.49 -5.79 32.36
C TYR A 21 -7.56 -5.46 33.53
N ASP A 22 -6.61 -6.35 33.83
CA ASP A 22 -5.56 -6.07 34.80
C ASP A 22 -4.40 -5.37 34.08
N THR A 23 -4.21 -4.08 34.35
CA THR A 23 -3.19 -3.23 33.71
C THR A 23 -1.83 -3.31 34.42
N ASN A 24 -1.73 -4.07 35.53
CA ASN A 24 -0.53 -4.07 36.38
C ASN A 24 0.54 -5.11 35.98
N GLU A 25 0.30 -5.95 34.97
CA GLU A 25 1.30 -6.89 34.46
C GLU A 25 2.00 -6.36 33.20
N SER A 26 3.27 -6.00 33.33
CA SER A 26 4.11 -5.49 32.24
C SER A 26 4.58 -6.61 31.28
N HIS A 27 3.64 -7.35 30.70
CA HIS A 27 3.91 -8.35 29.68
C HIS A 27 3.60 -7.82 28.28
N ILE A 28 4.42 -8.22 27.31
CA ILE A 28 4.35 -7.88 25.87
C ILE A 28 2.96 -8.13 25.24
N LEU A 29 2.12 -8.93 25.89
CA LEU A 29 0.81 -9.38 25.42
C LEU A 29 -0.36 -8.62 26.08
N HIS A 30 -0.07 -7.61 26.91
CA HIS A 30 -1.09 -6.77 27.50
C HIS A 30 -1.04 -5.39 26.85
N PRO A 31 -2.03 -5.04 26.00
CA PRO A 31 -2.14 -3.69 25.49
C PRO A 31 -2.40 -2.71 26.64
N GLN A 32 -1.86 -1.50 26.51
CA GLN A 32 -2.08 -0.44 27.51
C GLN A 32 -3.51 0.10 27.47
N LYS A 33 -4.19 -0.05 26.32
CA LYS A 33 -5.59 0.32 26.12
C LYS A 33 -6.43 -0.88 25.70
N THR A 34 -7.73 -0.84 26.02
CA THR A 34 -8.72 -1.83 25.55
C THR A 34 -9.32 -1.48 24.19
N SER A 35 -9.09 -0.26 23.69
CA SER A 35 -9.45 0.19 22.36
C SER A 35 -8.51 1.31 21.93
N THR A 36 -8.26 1.44 20.63
CA THR A 36 -7.75 2.70 20.09
C THR A 36 -8.82 3.78 20.23
N GLU A 37 -8.41 4.98 20.60
CA GLU A 37 -9.26 6.17 20.73
C GLU A 37 -9.33 6.92 19.41
N GLU A 38 -8.22 6.93 18.66
CA GLU A 38 -8.16 7.53 17.34
C GLU A 38 -8.41 6.49 16.23
N VAL A 39 -8.80 6.99 15.07
CA VAL A 39 -8.87 6.17 13.85
C VAL A 39 -7.59 6.38 13.06
N HIS A 40 -6.78 5.33 12.96
CA HIS A 40 -5.44 5.43 12.38
C HIS A 40 -5.45 5.36 10.87
N LYS A 41 -4.92 6.40 10.25
CA LYS A 41 -5.01 6.67 8.83
C LYS A 41 -3.74 6.27 8.08
N ALA A 42 -3.88 5.76 6.86
CA ALA A 42 -2.78 5.52 5.93
C ALA A 42 -3.21 5.75 4.48
N TYR A 43 -2.31 6.30 3.66
CA TYR A 43 -2.62 6.76 2.30
C TYR A 43 -2.55 5.60 1.30
N GLY A 44 -3.40 5.61 0.27
CA GLY A 44 -3.12 4.88 -0.96
C GLY A 44 -1.99 5.54 -1.77
N LYS A 45 -1.60 4.96 -2.91
CA LYS A 45 -0.48 5.49 -3.71
C LYS A 45 -0.63 5.32 -5.22
N LEU A 46 0.06 6.20 -5.94
CA LEU A 46 0.34 6.12 -7.37
C LEU A 46 1.85 6.20 -7.62
N ILE A 47 2.34 5.45 -8.62
CA ILE A 47 3.71 5.63 -9.13
C ILE A 47 3.60 6.56 -10.35
N LEU A 48 4.06 7.80 -10.18
CA LEU A 48 4.01 8.79 -11.26
C LEU A 48 5.14 8.51 -12.25
N PHE A 49 6.35 8.24 -11.76
CA PHE A 49 7.52 7.91 -12.59
C PHE A 49 8.38 6.84 -11.91
N GLY A 50 8.96 5.91 -12.69
CA GLY A 50 10.02 5.02 -12.21
C GLY A 50 9.63 3.62 -11.80
N GLU A 51 8.42 3.15 -12.16
CA GLU A 51 8.13 1.72 -12.05
C GLU A 51 9.14 0.91 -12.86
N HIS A 52 9.51 -0.27 -12.32
CA HIS A 52 10.59 -1.14 -12.82
C HIS A 52 12.01 -0.54 -12.77
N PHE A 53 12.22 0.70 -13.21
CA PHE A 53 13.53 1.37 -13.20
C PHE A 53 14.12 1.49 -11.80
N VAL A 54 13.28 1.69 -10.78
CA VAL A 54 13.68 1.71 -9.37
C VAL A 54 14.32 0.42 -8.88
N VAL A 55 14.00 -0.72 -9.50
CA VAL A 55 14.61 -2.02 -9.16
C VAL A 55 16.08 -2.05 -9.58
N TYR A 56 16.46 -1.24 -10.56
CA TYR A 56 17.80 -1.09 -11.12
C TYR A 56 18.56 0.12 -10.58
N GLY A 57 18.10 0.70 -9.46
CA GLY A 57 18.81 1.77 -8.74
C GLY A 57 18.50 3.19 -9.20
N LEU A 58 17.61 3.36 -10.20
CA LEU A 58 17.17 4.69 -10.62
C LEU A 58 16.09 5.24 -9.67
N PRO A 59 15.97 6.56 -9.52
CA PRO A 59 14.96 7.15 -8.65
C PRO A 59 13.55 7.03 -9.24
N ALA A 60 12.52 7.17 -8.41
CA ALA A 60 11.12 7.15 -8.78
C ALA A 60 10.38 8.34 -8.14
N ILE A 61 9.35 8.88 -8.79
CA ILE A 61 8.44 9.87 -8.21
C ILE A 61 7.13 9.15 -7.90
N VAL A 62 6.76 9.14 -6.62
CA VAL A 62 5.60 8.42 -6.10
C VAL A 62 4.73 9.38 -5.31
N ALA A 63 3.42 9.21 -5.38
CA ALA A 63 2.47 10.11 -4.74
C ALA A 63 1.46 9.35 -3.92
N ALA A 64 1.16 9.88 -2.74
CA ALA A 64 0.04 9.45 -1.94
C ALA A 64 -1.25 10.02 -2.53
N VAL A 65 -2.30 9.21 -2.61
CA VAL A 65 -3.62 9.71 -3.01
C VAL A 65 -4.34 10.32 -1.82
N ASP A 66 -5.31 11.20 -2.08
CA ASP A 66 -6.24 11.78 -1.10
C ASP A 66 -7.30 10.79 -0.58
N ALA A 67 -7.02 9.49 -0.68
CA ALA A 67 -7.86 8.39 -0.20
C ALA A 67 -7.08 7.46 0.74
N TYR A 68 -7.80 6.90 1.71
CA TYR A 68 -7.19 6.33 2.92
C TYR A 68 -7.78 4.99 3.33
N THR A 69 -6.93 4.14 3.90
CA THR A 69 -7.38 3.08 4.82
C THR A 69 -7.33 3.61 6.24
N LEU A 70 -8.36 3.28 7.00
CA LEU A 70 -8.53 3.59 8.41
C LEU A 70 -8.49 2.28 9.20
N CYS A 71 -7.80 2.26 10.34
CA CYS A 71 -7.71 1.12 11.23
C CYS A 71 -8.02 1.52 12.67
N SER A 72 -8.83 0.72 13.35
CA SER A 72 -9.01 0.77 14.80
C SER A 72 -8.92 -0.65 15.37
N ILE A 73 -8.51 -0.78 16.63
CA ILE A 73 -8.36 -2.08 17.29
C ILE A 73 -9.06 -2.04 18.63
N LYS A 74 -9.90 -3.05 18.91
CA LYS A 74 -10.42 -3.34 20.24
C LYS A 74 -9.74 -4.58 20.81
N ALA A 75 -9.23 -4.48 22.02
CA ALA A 75 -8.60 -5.56 22.75
C ALA A 75 -9.51 -6.03 23.90
N SER A 76 -9.79 -7.33 23.96
CA SER A 76 -10.45 -7.98 25.09
C SER A 76 -9.62 -9.16 25.58
N THR A 77 -9.70 -9.49 26.88
CA THR A 77 -9.08 -10.70 27.42
C THR A 77 -10.18 -11.71 27.68
N ILE A 78 -10.10 -12.86 27.04
CA ILE A 78 -11.01 -13.98 27.28
C ILE A 78 -10.42 -14.84 28.37
N VAL A 79 -11.05 -14.87 29.54
CA VAL A 79 -10.63 -15.71 30.66
C VAL A 79 -11.36 -17.06 30.58
N HIS A 80 -10.67 -18.17 30.34
CA HIS A 80 -11.32 -19.49 30.54
C HIS A 80 -11.44 -19.75 32.04
N GLN A 81 -12.58 -20.21 32.57
CA GLN A 81 -12.65 -20.76 33.93
C GLN A 81 -12.35 -22.28 33.92
N PRO A 82 -11.83 -22.90 35.00
CA PRO A 82 -11.64 -24.34 35.04
C PRO A 82 -13.00 -25.01 35.22
N SER A 83 -13.26 -26.06 34.46
CA SER A 83 -13.97 -27.19 35.03
C SER A 83 -13.01 -27.93 35.96
N SER A 84 -13.46 -28.26 37.16
CA SER A 84 -12.70 -28.79 38.30
C SER A 84 -11.85 -30.04 38.04
N SER A 85 -10.75 -30.12 38.81
CA SER A 85 -9.95 -31.28 39.23
C SER A 85 -9.21 -32.15 38.20
N SER A 86 -7.88 -31.95 38.08
CA SER A 86 -6.87 -32.89 38.60
C SER A 86 -5.46 -32.37 38.32
N SER A 87 -4.62 -32.51 39.33
CA SER A 87 -3.24 -32.01 39.45
C SER A 87 -2.24 -32.91 38.72
N THR A 88 -1.23 -32.29 38.10
CA THR A 88 0.19 -32.66 38.18
C THR A 88 1.02 -31.63 37.41
N ASP A 89 1.98 -31.05 38.12
CA ASP A 89 2.84 -29.95 37.67
C ASP A 89 3.88 -30.37 36.62
N PHE A 90 4.02 -29.54 35.58
CA PHE A 90 5.27 -29.30 34.84
C PHE A 90 5.26 -27.83 34.35
N GLU A 91 6.41 -27.16 34.51
CA GLU A 91 6.76 -25.74 34.27
C GLU A 91 5.84 -24.89 33.34
N THR A 92 5.26 -23.81 33.90
CA THR A 92 4.59 -22.64 33.27
C THR A 92 5.54 -21.84 32.35
N PRO A 93 5.13 -20.88 31.46
CA PRO A 93 3.83 -20.19 31.20
C PRO A 93 3.43 -20.04 29.69
N ARG A 94 2.16 -19.80 29.23
CA ARG A 94 1.87 -19.37 27.81
C ARG A 94 0.57 -18.58 27.54
N ASP A 95 0.72 -17.43 26.87
CA ASP A 95 -0.34 -16.52 26.36
C ASP A 95 -0.70 -16.77 24.87
N ALA A 96 -1.92 -16.42 24.43
CA ALA A 96 -2.38 -16.54 23.04
C ALA A 96 -3.07 -15.25 22.54
N VAL A 97 -2.88 -14.92 21.25
CA VAL A 97 -3.52 -13.78 20.57
C VAL A 97 -4.45 -14.26 19.46
N ILE A 98 -5.73 -13.91 19.54
CA ILE A 98 -6.73 -14.05 18.48
C ILE A 98 -6.83 -12.71 17.75
N ILE A 99 -6.90 -12.74 16.43
CA ILE A 99 -7.13 -11.56 15.60
C ILE A 99 -8.37 -11.80 14.75
N ASP A 100 -9.43 -11.05 15.03
CA ASP A 100 -10.62 -11.00 14.19
C ASP A 100 -10.53 -9.74 13.31
N ILE A 101 -10.62 -9.92 11.99
CA ILE A 101 -10.55 -8.80 11.04
C ILE A 101 -11.95 -8.52 10.51
N ILE A 102 -12.45 -7.33 10.82
CA ILE A 102 -13.67 -6.77 10.24
C ILE A 102 -13.22 -5.79 9.16
N ASP A 103 -13.25 -6.22 7.91
CA ASP A 103 -12.80 -5.43 6.77
C ASP A 103 -14.01 -4.83 6.05
N ASP A 104 -14.34 -3.58 6.38
CA ASP A 104 -15.41 -2.78 5.77
C ASP A 104 -14.90 -1.82 4.69
N ARG A 105 -13.64 -1.98 4.24
CA ARG A 105 -13.11 -1.16 3.15
C ARG A 105 -13.95 -1.35 1.88
N PRO A 106 -14.15 -0.30 1.06
CA PRO A 106 -14.94 -0.36 -0.17
C PRO A 106 -14.15 -1.04 -1.31
N ALA A 107 -13.70 -2.28 -1.11
CA ALA A 107 -12.88 -3.02 -2.06
C ALA A 107 -13.65 -3.42 -3.32
N VAL A 108 -12.95 -3.53 -4.46
CA VAL A 108 -13.56 -4.11 -5.66
C VAL A 108 -13.98 -5.56 -5.40
N LYS A 109 -15.07 -6.00 -6.05
CA LYS A 109 -15.63 -7.34 -5.87
C LYS A 109 -14.55 -8.42 -6.02
N GLY A 110 -14.46 -9.32 -5.05
CA GLY A 110 -13.49 -10.42 -5.03
C GLY A 110 -12.15 -10.10 -4.33
N TYR A 111 -11.76 -8.82 -4.23
CA TYR A 111 -10.44 -8.44 -3.71
C TYR A 111 -10.16 -8.99 -2.30
N LYS A 112 -11.09 -8.80 -1.36
CA LYS A 112 -10.93 -9.26 0.04
C LYS A 112 -10.74 -10.78 0.12
N ARG A 113 -11.55 -11.52 -0.64
CA ARG A 113 -11.49 -12.99 -0.71
C ARG A 113 -10.17 -13.48 -1.30
N GLU A 114 -9.66 -12.79 -2.31
CA GLU A 114 -8.38 -13.14 -2.94
C GLU A 114 -7.16 -12.78 -2.08
N LYS A 115 -7.28 -11.77 -1.20
CA LYS A 115 -6.16 -11.20 -0.44
C LYS A 115 -6.15 -11.53 1.05
N VAL A 116 -7.14 -12.27 1.54
CA VAL A 116 -7.28 -12.61 2.96
C VAL A 116 -6.06 -13.34 3.53
N SER A 117 -5.48 -14.30 2.78
CA SER A 117 -4.34 -15.05 3.27
C SER A 117 -3.09 -14.18 3.38
N GLU A 118 -2.85 -13.33 2.39
CA GLU A 118 -1.75 -12.37 2.41
C GLU A 118 -1.90 -11.31 3.50
N GLN A 119 -3.13 -10.80 3.70
CA GLN A 119 -3.44 -9.84 4.77
C GLN A 119 -3.13 -10.41 6.15
N LEU A 120 -3.59 -11.63 6.41
CA LEU A 120 -3.32 -12.31 7.66
C LEU A 120 -1.81 -12.52 7.88
N ASN A 121 -1.10 -12.99 6.85
CA ASN A 121 0.34 -13.16 6.91
C ASN A 121 1.07 -11.84 7.18
N ALA A 122 0.60 -10.73 6.59
CA ALA A 122 1.15 -9.40 6.81
C ALA A 122 1.00 -8.96 8.27
N HIS A 123 -0.20 -9.04 8.84
CA HIS A 123 -0.46 -8.68 10.24
C HIS A 123 0.38 -9.54 11.20
N MET A 124 0.53 -10.84 10.91
CA MET A 124 1.38 -11.73 11.71
C MET A 124 2.86 -11.36 11.66
N LEU A 125 3.38 -11.01 10.48
CA LEU A 125 4.77 -10.56 10.34
C LEU A 125 5.02 -9.27 11.12
N MET A 126 4.04 -8.36 11.17
CA MET A 126 4.13 -7.12 11.93
C MET A 126 4.13 -7.37 13.44
N LEU A 127 3.20 -8.18 13.94
CA LEU A 127 3.18 -8.56 15.36
C LEU A 127 4.47 -9.27 15.77
N HIS A 128 4.96 -10.18 14.92
CA HIS A 128 6.25 -10.83 15.16
C HIS A 128 7.41 -9.83 15.14
N HIS A 129 7.40 -8.85 14.24
CA HIS A 129 8.42 -7.81 14.19
C HIS A 129 8.46 -6.98 15.49
N LEU A 130 7.29 -6.53 15.96
CA LEU A 130 7.17 -5.69 17.16
C LEU A 130 7.46 -6.46 18.46
N PHE A 131 7.02 -7.72 18.54
CA PHE A 131 6.96 -8.46 19.80
C PHE A 131 7.86 -9.70 19.86
N GLY A 132 8.29 -10.25 18.72
CA GLY A 132 9.08 -11.48 18.65
C GLY A 132 10.51 -11.37 19.16
N SER A 133 11.11 -10.17 19.14
CA SER A 133 12.50 -9.96 19.57
C SER A 133 12.65 -9.73 21.08
N LYS A 134 11.63 -9.21 21.76
CA LYS A 134 11.67 -8.98 23.23
C LYS A 134 11.63 -10.30 24.03
N CYS A 135 11.27 -11.43 23.42
CA CYS A 135 11.44 -12.77 24.00
C CYS A 135 12.90 -13.26 24.08
N LYS A 136 13.88 -12.57 23.47
CA LYS A 136 15.29 -13.00 23.46
C LYS A 136 16.15 -12.44 24.60
N GLN A 137 15.67 -11.43 25.33
CA GLN A 137 16.50 -10.76 26.35
C GLN A 137 16.48 -11.41 27.73
N ASN A 138 15.64 -12.43 27.95
CA ASN A 138 15.66 -13.24 29.17
C ASN A 138 15.98 -14.72 28.88
N SER A 139 17.10 -15.17 29.43
CA SER A 139 17.56 -16.55 29.62
C SER A 139 18.35 -17.22 28.50
N SER A 140 19.43 -17.86 28.95
CA SER A 140 20.42 -18.74 28.33
C SER A 140 19.87 -20.01 27.67
N THR A 141 18.71 -19.95 27.03
CA THR A 141 18.01 -21.10 26.47
C THR A 141 17.79 -20.92 24.97
N LEU A 142 18.90 -20.69 24.24
CA LEU A 142 18.95 -20.40 22.81
C LEU A 142 18.46 -21.56 21.90
N GLY A 143 18.00 -22.69 22.46
CA GLY A 143 17.53 -23.85 21.71
C GLY A 143 16.02 -23.99 21.54
N LYS A 144 15.18 -23.18 22.23
CA LYS A 144 13.72 -23.43 22.27
C LYS A 144 12.82 -22.24 21.91
N ALA A 145 13.32 -21.00 21.91
CA ALA A 145 12.49 -19.82 21.59
C ALA A 145 12.22 -19.64 20.08
N SER A 146 13.07 -20.20 19.21
CA SER A 146 12.88 -20.17 17.75
C SER A 146 11.63 -20.94 17.29
N SER A 147 11.11 -21.87 18.10
CA SER A 147 9.89 -22.61 17.80
C SER A 147 8.61 -21.92 18.32
N PHE A 148 8.71 -20.85 19.10
CA PHE A 148 7.57 -20.26 19.81
C PHE A 148 6.61 -19.50 18.87
N VAL A 149 7.14 -18.94 17.78
CA VAL A 149 6.34 -18.26 16.74
C VAL A 149 6.20 -19.12 15.48
N LEU A 150 7.14 -20.04 15.23
CA LEU A 150 7.13 -20.88 14.03
C LEU A 150 6.14 -22.07 14.11
N ASP A 151 5.70 -22.49 15.31
CA ASP A 151 4.66 -23.54 15.43
C ASP A 151 3.24 -23.04 15.09
N ILE A 152 3.08 -21.74 14.80
CA ILE A 152 1.83 -21.09 14.39
C ILE A 152 1.47 -21.42 12.92
N LEU A 153 2.43 -21.92 12.13
CA LEU A 153 2.29 -21.95 10.67
C LEU A 153 2.05 -23.31 9.99
N TRP A 154 1.76 -24.42 10.70
CA TRP A 154 1.64 -25.70 9.98
C TRP A 154 0.60 -26.73 10.47
N LYS A 155 -0.19 -26.48 11.52
CA LYS A 155 -1.12 -27.53 12.05
C LYS A 155 -2.61 -27.21 12.12
N THR A 156 -3.06 -26.03 11.71
CA THR A 156 -4.49 -25.82 11.46
C THR A 156 -4.77 -26.07 9.99
N SER A 157 -4.97 -27.36 9.66
CA SER A 157 -5.82 -27.72 8.54
C SER A 157 -7.11 -26.91 8.66
N ALA A 158 -7.29 -26.01 7.70
CA ALA A 158 -8.41 -25.11 7.51
C ALA A 158 -9.69 -25.53 8.26
N VAL A 159 -9.99 -24.86 9.38
CA VAL A 159 -11.40 -24.64 9.72
C VAL A 159 -11.84 -23.56 8.74
N LYS A 160 -12.42 -23.99 7.62
CA LYS A 160 -13.13 -23.10 6.70
C LYS A 160 -14.37 -22.59 7.43
N LEU A 161 -14.22 -21.56 8.26
CA LEU A 161 -15.36 -20.75 8.65
C LEU A 161 -15.92 -20.10 7.37
N PRO A 162 -17.25 -19.95 7.23
CA PRO A 162 -17.82 -19.25 6.10
C PRO A 162 -17.22 -17.84 6.05
N ILE A 163 -16.47 -17.56 4.98
CA ILE A 163 -15.90 -16.24 4.73
C ILE A 163 -17.07 -15.33 4.34
N ASP A 164 -17.57 -14.54 5.30
CA ASP A 164 -18.37 -13.37 4.98
C ASP A 164 -17.42 -12.32 4.38
N GLU A 165 -17.81 -11.67 3.28
CA GLU A 165 -17.01 -10.61 2.65
C GLU A 165 -16.79 -9.40 3.58
N ARG A 166 -17.53 -9.32 4.69
CA ARG A 166 -17.39 -8.28 5.74
C ARG A 166 -16.65 -8.74 6.99
N ARG A 167 -16.58 -10.05 7.25
CA ARG A 167 -16.08 -10.58 8.51
C ARG A 167 -15.21 -11.81 8.29
N ILE A 168 -13.94 -11.68 8.68
CA ILE A 168 -12.95 -12.75 8.63
C ILE A 168 -12.71 -13.18 10.07
N ASP A 169 -13.42 -14.25 10.48
CA ASP A 169 -13.24 -14.87 11.79
C ASP A 169 -12.09 -15.89 11.70
N HIS A 170 -10.99 -15.66 12.42
CA HIS A 170 -9.93 -16.65 12.57
C HIS A 170 -9.43 -16.73 14.02
N ALA A 171 -9.81 -17.81 14.70
CA ALA A 171 -9.34 -18.12 16.03
C ALA A 171 -7.97 -18.81 15.97
N PHE A 172 -6.95 -18.17 16.57
CA PHE A 172 -5.65 -18.79 16.80
C PHE A 172 -5.64 -19.40 18.20
N VAL A 173 -5.49 -20.72 18.26
CA VAL A 173 -5.45 -21.48 19.51
C VAL A 173 -4.01 -21.95 19.74
N HIS A 174 -3.32 -21.33 20.70
CA HIS A 174 -2.17 -21.95 21.36
C HIS A 174 -2.65 -22.69 22.62
N ARG A 175 -2.12 -23.89 22.91
CA ARG A 175 -2.71 -24.80 23.90
C ARG A 175 -2.18 -24.55 25.34
N LYS A 176 -3.15 -24.31 26.26
CA LYS A 176 -3.22 -24.46 27.76
C LYS A 176 -2.51 -23.36 28.61
N HIS A 177 -3.13 -22.40 29.32
CA HIS A 177 -4.49 -22.14 29.86
C HIS A 177 -4.83 -20.61 30.05
N ARG A 178 -6.14 -20.27 30.01
CA ARG A 178 -6.92 -19.21 30.71
C ARG A 178 -6.89 -17.70 30.42
N LYS A 179 -6.00 -17.09 29.65
CA LYS A 179 -6.21 -15.70 29.17
C LYS A 179 -5.85 -15.63 27.69
N VAL A 180 -6.83 -15.35 26.85
CA VAL A 180 -6.65 -15.18 25.41
C VAL A 180 -6.86 -13.71 25.08
N LEU A 181 -5.82 -13.04 24.61
CA LEU A 181 -5.95 -11.71 24.07
C LEU A 181 -6.70 -11.81 22.75
N LYS A 182 -7.83 -11.12 22.64
CA LYS A 182 -8.57 -10.99 21.39
C LYS A 182 -8.43 -9.57 20.89
N LEU A 183 -7.84 -9.41 19.71
CA LEU A 183 -7.78 -8.17 18.97
C LEU A 183 -8.86 -8.20 17.88
N VAL A 184 -9.83 -7.31 17.96
CA VAL A 184 -10.79 -7.06 16.88
C VAL A 184 -10.29 -5.87 16.10
N VAL A 185 -9.77 -6.13 14.90
CA VAL A 185 -9.24 -5.14 13.97
C VAL A 185 -10.35 -4.71 13.04
N HIS A 186 -10.70 -3.43 13.04
CA HIS A 186 -11.66 -2.86 12.11
C HIS A 186 -10.93 -2.03 11.05
N LEU A 187 -11.14 -2.37 9.77
CA LEU A 187 -10.59 -1.66 8.63
C LEU A 187 -11.71 -0.97 7.86
N SER A 188 -11.55 0.32 7.57
CA SER A 188 -12.50 1.14 6.82
C SER A 188 -11.78 2.23 6.01
N GLY A 189 -12.47 3.32 5.68
CA GLY A 189 -11.92 4.45 4.91
C GLY A 189 -12.49 4.55 3.50
N ASN A 190 -11.99 5.53 2.73
CA ASN A 190 -12.46 5.85 1.38
C ASN A 190 -11.52 5.35 0.27
N LEU A 191 -10.34 4.81 0.60
CA LEU A 191 -9.52 4.10 -0.38
C LEU A 191 -10.27 2.86 -0.84
N VAL A 192 -10.34 2.63 -2.15
CA VAL A 192 -10.94 1.42 -2.74
C VAL A 192 -9.83 0.40 -2.99
N PRO A 193 -9.72 -0.67 -2.19
CA PRO A 193 -8.72 -1.71 -2.44
C PRO A 193 -8.87 -2.33 -3.83
N THR A 194 -7.78 -2.22 -4.60
CA THR A 194 -7.60 -2.79 -5.93
C THR A 194 -6.10 -3.00 -6.18
N SER A 195 -5.75 -3.77 -7.21
CA SER A 195 -4.35 -3.90 -7.63
C SER A 195 -3.79 -2.56 -8.11
N GLY A 196 -2.59 -2.20 -7.65
CA GLY A 196 -1.86 -1.02 -8.11
C GLY A 196 -2.08 0.26 -7.30
N ILE A 197 -3.06 0.33 -6.38
CA ILE A 197 -3.32 1.53 -5.56
C ILE A 197 -2.61 1.53 -4.18
N GLY A 198 -1.84 0.49 -3.86
CA GLY A 198 -1.13 0.39 -2.58
C GLY A 198 -2.02 0.15 -1.36
N ALA A 199 -3.18 -0.49 -1.54
CA ALA A 199 -4.11 -0.77 -0.44
C ALA A 199 -3.54 -1.73 0.62
N SER A 200 -2.62 -2.63 0.25
CA SER A 200 -1.93 -3.52 1.20
C SER A 200 -0.97 -2.76 2.11
N ALA A 201 -0.26 -1.78 1.56
CA ALA A 201 0.61 -0.90 2.34
C ALA A 201 -0.22 0.05 3.22
N ALA A 202 -1.37 0.53 2.75
CA ALA A 202 -2.29 1.31 3.57
C ALA A 202 -2.83 0.49 4.76
N ASP A 203 -3.19 -0.78 4.53
CA ASP A 203 -3.52 -1.74 5.59
C ASP A 203 -2.39 -1.85 6.63
N CYS A 204 -1.18 -2.20 6.19
CA CYS A 204 -0.04 -2.41 7.09
C CYS A 204 0.33 -1.14 7.87
N VAL A 205 0.31 0.05 7.26
CA VAL A 205 0.65 1.31 7.94
C VAL A 205 -0.42 1.70 8.94
N SER A 206 -1.70 1.64 8.56
CA SER A 206 -2.81 1.97 9.47
C SER A 206 -2.85 1.00 10.66
N PHE A 207 -2.61 -0.29 10.43
CA PHE A 207 -2.50 -1.29 11.48
C PHE A 207 -1.29 -1.06 12.39
N ALA A 208 -0.12 -0.69 11.84
CA ALA A 208 1.06 -0.35 12.63
C ALA A 208 0.81 0.84 13.56
N ARG A 209 0.13 1.88 13.05
CA ARG A 209 -0.27 3.06 13.83
C ARG A 209 -1.26 2.71 14.93
N ALA A 210 -2.22 1.82 14.65
CA ALA A 210 -3.17 1.34 15.65
C ALA A 210 -2.51 0.51 16.76
N LEU A 211 -1.56 -0.35 16.41
CA LEU A 211 -0.75 -1.07 17.39
C LEU A 211 0.13 -0.13 18.21
N ASN A 212 0.70 0.91 17.58
CA ASN A 212 1.50 1.91 18.27
C ASN A 212 0.72 2.63 19.38
N GLU A 213 -0.55 3.00 19.12
CA GLU A 213 -1.41 3.60 20.13
C GLU A 213 -1.85 2.59 21.19
N LEU A 214 -2.39 1.43 20.76
CA LEU A 214 -2.97 0.42 21.64
C LEU A 214 -1.96 -0.08 22.69
N TYR A 215 -0.68 -0.19 22.31
CA TYR A 215 0.40 -0.65 23.18
C TYR A 215 1.28 0.50 23.73
N GLY A 216 1.01 1.75 23.37
CA GLY A 216 1.81 2.91 23.78
C GLY A 216 3.30 2.79 23.41
N LEU A 217 3.60 2.30 22.20
CA LEU A 217 4.98 1.98 21.77
C LEU A 217 5.84 3.21 21.48
N GLN A 218 5.21 4.38 21.31
CA GLN A 218 5.87 5.65 20.98
C GLN A 218 6.77 5.57 19.73
N MET A 219 6.36 4.75 18.76
CA MET A 219 7.08 4.58 17.49
C MET A 219 7.10 5.88 16.70
N THR A 220 8.27 6.17 16.14
CA THR A 220 8.47 7.19 15.11
C THR A 220 7.83 6.78 13.78
N GLU A 221 7.62 7.74 12.88
CA GLU A 221 7.14 7.44 11.51
C GLU A 221 8.07 6.51 10.73
N GLU A 222 9.39 6.56 10.99
CA GLU A 222 10.36 5.62 10.40
C GLU A 222 10.16 4.19 10.91
N GLU A 223 9.93 4.02 12.21
CA GLU A 223 9.63 2.70 12.79
C GLU A 223 8.27 2.17 12.33
N ILE A 224 7.26 3.04 12.18
CA ILE A 224 5.96 2.69 11.60
C ILE A 224 6.16 2.20 10.16
N ASN A 225 6.91 2.97 9.35
CA ASN A 225 7.22 2.60 7.98
C ASN A 225 7.95 1.25 7.91
N PHE A 226 8.92 1.02 8.79
CA PHE A 226 9.67 -0.23 8.84
C PHE A 226 8.82 -1.42 9.31
N CYS A 227 7.91 -1.22 10.25
CA CYS A 227 6.94 -2.22 10.64
C CYS A 227 6.01 -2.59 9.47
N ALA A 228 5.48 -1.59 8.77
CA ALA A 228 4.66 -1.80 7.59
C ALA A 228 5.43 -2.47 6.43
N TYR A 229 6.71 -2.14 6.25
CA TYR A 229 7.60 -2.83 5.32
C TYR A 229 7.71 -4.32 5.61
N ASN A 230 7.76 -4.71 6.90
CA ASN A 230 7.74 -6.12 7.29
C ASN A 230 6.38 -6.77 6.99
N GLY A 231 5.27 -6.07 7.20
CA GLY A 231 3.93 -6.54 6.83
C GLY A 231 3.78 -6.78 5.32
N GLU A 232 4.26 -5.86 4.50
CA GLU A 232 4.21 -5.96 3.02
C GLU A 232 4.91 -7.21 2.45
N ARG A 233 5.80 -7.86 3.22
CA ARG A 233 6.37 -9.15 2.86
C ARG A 233 5.32 -10.28 2.84
N GLY A 234 4.25 -10.16 3.61
CA GLY A 234 3.10 -11.07 3.58
C GLY A 234 2.32 -11.01 2.27
N TYR A 235 2.30 -9.85 1.61
CA TYR A 235 1.64 -9.66 0.30
C TYR A 235 2.55 -9.94 -0.90
N HIS A 236 3.81 -9.51 -0.83
CA HIS A 236 4.67 -9.44 -2.00
C HIS A 236 5.97 -10.24 -1.88
N GLY A 237 6.26 -10.83 -0.72
CA GLY A 237 7.49 -11.55 -0.40
C GLY A 237 8.73 -10.65 -0.32
N ARG A 238 9.01 -9.88 -1.37
CA ARG A 238 10.14 -8.93 -1.49
C ARG A 238 9.62 -7.53 -1.86
N PRO A 239 9.08 -6.77 -0.90
CA PRO A 239 8.57 -5.42 -1.16
C PRO A 239 9.70 -4.47 -1.61
N SER A 240 9.35 -3.53 -2.48
CA SER A 240 10.27 -2.50 -2.99
C SER A 240 10.64 -1.45 -1.93
N GLY A 241 9.73 -1.22 -0.97
CA GLY A 241 9.80 -0.13 0.00
C GLY A 241 9.04 1.13 -0.44
N ILE A 242 8.60 1.22 -1.70
CA ILE A 242 7.82 2.38 -2.18
C ILE A 242 6.49 2.48 -1.44
N ASP A 243 5.72 1.38 -1.44
CA ASP A 243 4.31 1.43 -1.06
C ASP A 243 4.11 1.78 0.42
N ASN A 244 4.88 1.17 1.34
CA ASN A 244 4.85 1.53 2.76
C ASN A 244 5.36 2.96 3.00
N THR A 245 6.44 3.38 2.33
CA THR A 245 7.03 4.72 2.51
C THR A 245 6.00 5.79 2.17
N ILE A 246 5.39 5.72 0.99
CA ILE A 246 4.41 6.73 0.57
C ILE A 246 3.11 6.66 1.37
N SER A 247 2.68 5.45 1.77
CA SER A 247 1.52 5.24 2.64
C SER A 247 1.71 5.84 4.04
N THR A 248 2.95 5.83 4.54
CA THR A 248 3.33 6.40 5.83
C THR A 248 3.42 7.91 5.77
N TYR A 249 4.25 8.45 4.88
CA TYR A 249 4.62 9.86 4.89
C TYR A 249 3.67 10.77 4.13
N GLY A 250 2.86 10.23 3.21
CA GLY A 250 2.00 11.04 2.35
C GLY A 250 2.77 11.91 1.34
N GLY A 251 2.04 12.81 0.67
CA GLY A 251 2.61 13.79 -0.27
C GLY A 251 3.17 13.19 -1.56
N ILE A 252 4.15 13.85 -2.16
CA ILE A 252 4.86 13.40 -3.37
C ILE A 252 6.34 13.21 -3.01
N ILE A 253 6.87 12.01 -3.19
CA ILE A 253 8.21 11.64 -2.72
C ILE A 253 9.06 11.19 -3.90
N VAL A 254 10.32 11.64 -3.90
CA VAL A 254 11.37 11.00 -4.68
C VAL A 254 11.91 9.82 -3.89
N PHE A 255 11.63 8.61 -4.37
CA PHE A 255 12.12 7.37 -3.77
C PHE A 255 13.36 6.88 -4.53
N THR A 256 14.38 6.42 -3.82
CA THR A 256 15.53 5.74 -4.42
C THR A 256 15.83 4.50 -3.60
N ARG A 257 16.01 3.37 -4.27
CA ARG A 257 16.36 2.13 -3.58
C ARG A 257 17.83 2.20 -3.17
N GLY A 258 18.11 2.04 -1.87
CA GLY A 258 19.49 2.00 -1.36
C GLY A 258 20.32 0.87 -2.00
N PRO A 259 21.67 0.98 -1.97
CA PRO A 259 22.56 0.02 -2.60
C PRO A 259 22.31 -1.40 -2.06
N LYS A 260 22.24 -2.40 -2.96
CA LYS A 260 22.22 -3.81 -2.55
C LYS A 260 23.57 -4.13 -1.89
N LYS A 261 23.58 -4.60 -0.63
CA LYS A 261 24.76 -5.26 -0.04
C LYS A 261 25.24 -6.35 -1.00
N GLY A 262 26.41 -6.18 -1.61
CA GLY A 262 27.11 -7.20 -2.38
C GLY A 262 27.24 -7.02 -3.90
N ILE A 263 26.98 -5.83 -4.49
CA ILE A 263 27.19 -5.62 -5.94
C ILE A 263 28.17 -4.49 -6.29
N LEU A 264 28.63 -3.67 -5.33
CA LEU A 264 29.59 -2.59 -5.59
C LEU A 264 30.79 -2.69 -4.63
N SER A 265 32.01 -2.55 -5.18
CA SER A 265 33.28 -2.59 -4.47
C SER A 265 33.41 -1.41 -3.49
N GLN A 266 34.15 -1.65 -2.40
CA GLN A 266 34.33 -0.74 -1.26
C GLN A 266 34.83 0.68 -1.59
N GLU A 267 35.30 0.92 -2.81
CA GLU A 267 35.79 2.24 -3.25
C GLU A 267 34.66 3.19 -3.71
N GLU A 268 33.45 2.70 -4.03
CA GLU A 268 32.27 3.55 -4.30
C GLU A 268 31.47 3.90 -3.03
N ILE A 269 31.84 3.32 -1.88
CA ILE A 269 31.15 3.48 -0.59
C ILE A 269 31.41 4.86 0.04
N VAL A 270 32.39 5.63 -0.46
CA VAL A 270 32.77 6.93 0.12
C VAL A 270 31.88 8.10 -0.35
N SER A 271 30.93 7.91 -1.28
CA SER A 271 30.05 9.02 -1.74
C SER A 271 28.54 8.82 -1.56
N GLN A 272 28.06 7.75 -0.91
CA GLN A 272 26.62 7.51 -0.73
C GLN A 272 26.24 6.95 0.65
N SER A 273 26.84 7.51 1.71
CA SER A 273 26.36 7.30 3.08
C SER A 273 25.21 8.26 3.41
N ALA A 274 24.04 8.02 2.82
CA ALA A 274 22.76 8.32 3.46
C ALA A 274 21.65 7.69 2.63
N ILE A 275 20.79 6.90 3.26
CA ILE A 275 19.40 6.79 2.83
C ILE A 275 18.81 8.19 3.02
N HIS A 276 19.05 9.09 2.07
CA HIS A 276 18.36 10.35 1.98
C HIS A 276 17.24 10.13 0.97
N SER A 277 16.06 9.76 1.48
CA SER A 277 14.85 10.27 0.85
C SER A 277 14.99 11.79 0.85
N SER A 278 15.40 12.38 -0.27
CA SER A 278 15.21 13.82 -0.44
C SER A 278 13.70 14.00 -0.60
N VAL A 279 13.00 14.07 0.53
CA VAL A 279 11.56 14.25 0.59
C VAL A 279 11.26 15.60 0.00
N ILE A 280 10.58 15.62 -1.15
CA ILE A 280 9.89 16.84 -1.58
C ILE A 280 8.62 16.90 -0.70
N LYS A 281 8.74 17.35 0.56
CA LYS A 281 7.58 17.37 1.48
C LYS A 281 6.48 18.27 0.90
N HIS A 282 5.40 17.67 0.45
CA HIS A 282 4.14 18.34 0.09
C HIS A 282 3.06 17.79 1.02
N GLU A 283 2.74 18.52 2.08
CA GLU A 283 1.65 18.18 2.98
C GLU A 283 0.30 18.44 2.29
N PHE A 284 -0.67 17.55 2.55
CA PHE A 284 -2.07 17.77 2.24
C PHE A 284 -2.63 18.89 3.12
N ALA A 285 -3.35 19.84 2.52
CA ALA A 285 -4.05 20.88 3.28
C ALA A 285 -5.22 20.27 4.07
N GLY A 286 -5.13 20.28 5.40
CA GLY A 286 -6.20 19.86 6.30
C GLY A 286 -5.87 20.10 7.78
N ALA A 287 -6.51 21.13 8.35
CA ALA A 287 -6.57 21.57 9.76
C ALA A 287 -5.38 22.42 10.30
N VAL A 288 -5.76 23.47 11.04
CA VAL A 288 -5.01 24.71 11.35
C VAL A 288 -4.43 24.69 12.78
N SER A 289 -3.20 25.14 12.97
CA SER A 289 -2.80 26.03 14.08
C SER A 289 -1.45 26.72 13.81
N ASP A 290 -1.49 28.04 13.97
CA ASP A 290 -0.44 29.03 14.27
C ASP A 290 0.65 29.43 13.25
N GLN A 291 0.31 30.51 12.55
CA GLN A 291 1.07 31.74 12.28
C GLN A 291 2.59 31.66 12.03
N VAL A 292 2.95 31.55 10.75
CA VAL A 292 4.01 32.38 10.16
C VAL A 292 3.50 32.90 8.81
N LYS A 293 3.38 34.23 8.67
CA LYS A 293 3.07 34.91 7.40
C LYS A 293 4.23 34.73 6.41
N THR A 294 4.29 33.58 5.76
CA THR A 294 4.95 33.45 4.46
C THR A 294 3.90 33.69 3.40
N SER A 295 4.21 34.49 2.37
CA SER A 295 3.33 34.72 1.23
C SER A 295 3.10 33.39 0.51
N SER A 296 2.06 32.65 0.91
CA SER A 296 1.80 31.28 0.46
C SER A 296 1.28 31.33 -0.98
N LEU A 297 2.10 30.86 -1.91
CA LEU A 297 1.62 30.52 -3.25
C LEU A 297 0.60 29.38 -3.10
N GLU A 298 -0.54 29.52 -3.76
CA GLU A 298 -1.55 28.45 -3.84
C GLU A 298 -0.91 27.16 -4.36
N PRO A 299 -1.23 26.00 -3.76
CA PRO A 299 -0.69 24.72 -4.21
C PRO A 299 -1.15 24.42 -5.63
N VAL A 300 -0.27 23.85 -6.45
CA VAL A 300 -0.64 23.35 -7.78
C VAL A 300 -1.31 22.00 -7.62
N LEU A 301 -2.54 21.87 -8.11
CA LEU A 301 -3.31 20.64 -8.02
C LEU A 301 -3.10 19.76 -9.26
N LEU A 302 -3.00 18.45 -9.05
CA LEU A 302 -2.98 17.45 -10.12
C LEU A 302 -4.26 16.62 -10.05
N HIS A 303 -5.12 16.75 -11.05
CA HIS A 303 -6.37 16.01 -11.15
C HIS A 303 -6.11 14.66 -11.83
N MET A 304 -5.95 13.61 -11.02
CA MET A 304 -5.51 12.28 -11.46
C MET A 304 -6.68 11.30 -11.58
N LEU A 305 -6.94 10.76 -12.76
CA LEU A 305 -7.86 9.64 -12.94
C LEU A 305 -7.08 8.32 -13.02
N ALA A 306 -7.36 7.38 -12.12
CA ALA A 306 -6.87 6.02 -12.22
C ALA A 306 -7.91 5.15 -12.93
N ALA A 307 -7.55 4.57 -14.08
CA ALA A 307 -8.37 3.70 -14.90
C ALA A 307 -7.88 2.25 -14.79
N CYS A 308 -8.71 1.35 -14.25
CA CYS A 308 -8.40 -0.06 -14.07
C CYS A 308 -8.78 -0.88 -15.30
N THR A 309 -7.85 -1.68 -15.81
CA THR A 309 -8.14 -2.63 -16.90
C THR A 309 -8.93 -3.85 -16.41
N GLY A 310 -8.93 -4.11 -15.11
CA GLY A 310 -9.52 -5.32 -14.52
C GLY A 310 -8.68 -6.59 -14.71
N ILE A 311 -7.51 -6.48 -15.35
CA ILE A 311 -6.57 -7.57 -15.58
C ILE A 311 -5.55 -7.58 -14.43
N ILE A 312 -5.38 -8.75 -13.79
CA ILE A 312 -4.42 -8.94 -12.71
C ILE A 312 -3.16 -9.60 -13.30
N ALA A 313 -2.03 -8.89 -13.22
CA ALA A 313 -0.73 -9.41 -13.65
C ALA A 313 0.09 -9.92 -12.45
N SER A 314 0.86 -10.99 -12.68
CA SER A 314 1.82 -11.52 -11.70
C SER A 314 3.05 -10.62 -11.63
N THR A 315 3.17 -9.81 -10.56
CA THR A 315 4.34 -8.93 -10.35
C THR A 315 5.66 -9.68 -10.42
N LYS A 316 5.70 -10.91 -9.91
CA LYS A 316 6.90 -11.75 -9.93
C LYS A 316 7.32 -12.12 -11.35
N GLU A 317 6.38 -12.48 -12.21
CA GLU A 317 6.66 -12.84 -13.60
C GLU A 317 7.09 -11.63 -14.42
N VAL A 318 6.37 -10.51 -14.30
CA VAL A 318 6.71 -9.29 -15.04
C VAL A 318 8.11 -8.81 -14.68
N VAL A 319 8.45 -8.75 -13.39
CA VAL A 319 9.81 -8.38 -12.94
C VAL A 319 10.86 -9.37 -13.43
N ALA A 320 10.56 -10.67 -13.46
CA ALA A 320 11.46 -11.68 -13.98
C ALA A 320 11.68 -11.53 -15.50
N ASP A 321 10.66 -11.16 -16.26
CA ASP A 321 10.76 -10.94 -17.69
C ASP A 321 11.55 -9.66 -18.03
N VAL A 322 11.38 -8.57 -17.26
CA VAL A 322 12.24 -7.38 -17.41
C VAL A 322 13.69 -7.74 -17.13
N ARG A 323 13.95 -8.58 -16.12
CA ARG A 323 15.31 -9.07 -15.85
C ARG A 323 15.87 -9.87 -17.03
N LYS A 324 15.12 -10.83 -17.57
CA LYS A 324 15.53 -11.58 -18.77
C LYS A 324 15.78 -10.64 -19.96
N PHE A 325 14.96 -9.62 -20.15
CA PHE A 325 15.15 -8.61 -21.19
C PHE A 325 16.46 -7.85 -20.99
N SER A 326 16.76 -7.43 -19.76
CA SER A 326 18.00 -6.72 -19.42
C SER A 326 19.25 -7.57 -19.65
N GLU A 327 19.19 -8.87 -19.33
CA GLU A 327 20.30 -9.82 -19.50
C GLU A 327 20.50 -10.16 -20.98
N LYS A 328 19.42 -10.29 -21.76
CA LYS A 328 19.47 -10.59 -23.20
C LYS A 328 19.86 -9.39 -24.06
N ASN A 329 19.50 -8.17 -23.66
CA ASN A 329 19.68 -6.95 -24.46
C ASN A 329 20.38 -5.83 -23.67
N PRO A 330 21.59 -6.03 -23.13
CA PRO A 330 22.22 -5.10 -22.18
C PRO A 330 22.44 -3.70 -22.77
N ALA A 331 22.87 -3.60 -24.04
CA ALA A 331 23.09 -2.31 -24.69
C ALA A 331 21.78 -1.52 -24.88
N GLN A 332 20.69 -2.19 -25.30
CA GLN A 332 19.38 -1.56 -25.43
C GLN A 332 18.84 -1.15 -24.06
N PHE A 333 18.94 -2.03 -23.07
CA PHE A 333 18.46 -1.75 -21.73
C PHE A 333 19.21 -0.56 -21.11
N ASN A 334 20.54 -0.49 -21.26
CA ASN A 334 21.33 0.66 -20.79
C ASN A 334 20.91 1.99 -21.45
N ARG A 335 20.57 1.98 -22.75
CA ARG A 335 20.02 3.17 -23.42
C ARG A 335 18.68 3.60 -22.80
N ILE A 336 17.78 2.64 -22.56
CA ILE A 336 16.49 2.92 -21.90
C ILE A 336 16.71 3.50 -20.49
N LEU A 337 17.68 2.98 -19.72
CA LEU A 337 18.02 3.52 -18.40
C LEU A 337 18.55 4.96 -18.47
N GLN A 338 19.38 5.27 -19.47
CA GLN A 338 19.89 6.64 -19.70
C GLN A 338 18.76 7.59 -20.11
N GLU A 339 17.88 7.17 -21.02
CA GLU A 339 16.70 7.93 -21.43
C GLU A 339 15.76 8.19 -20.24
N TYR A 340 15.49 7.17 -19.43
CA TYR A 340 14.70 7.32 -18.21
C TYR A 340 15.36 8.29 -17.22
N THR A 341 16.68 8.25 -17.06
CA THR A 341 17.40 9.15 -16.16
C THR A 341 17.24 10.61 -16.59
N ALA A 342 17.40 10.90 -17.88
CA ALA A 342 17.19 12.25 -18.42
C ALA A 342 15.73 12.71 -18.28
N LEU A 343 14.78 11.80 -18.52
CA LEU A 343 13.34 12.05 -18.32
C LEU A 343 13.02 12.35 -16.85
N PHE A 344 13.58 11.57 -15.91
CA PHE A 344 13.36 11.75 -14.48
C PHE A 344 13.84 13.11 -14.00
N LEU A 345 15.02 13.56 -14.45
CA LEU A 345 15.54 14.89 -14.07
C LEU A 345 14.62 16.01 -14.54
N GLN A 346 14.08 15.90 -15.76
CA GLN A 346 13.07 16.84 -16.26
C GLN A 346 11.77 16.76 -15.44
N ALA A 347 11.31 15.56 -15.10
CA ALA A 347 10.10 15.36 -14.30
C ALA A 347 10.27 16.00 -12.92
N LYS A 348 11.38 15.73 -12.24
CA LYS A 348 11.71 16.33 -10.94
C LYS A 348 11.66 17.85 -11.00
N SER A 349 12.28 18.45 -12.02
CA SER A 349 12.23 19.91 -12.23
C SER A 349 10.80 20.41 -12.49
N ALA A 350 10.01 19.67 -13.28
CA ALA A 350 8.62 20.00 -13.57
C ALA A 350 7.75 20.00 -12.31
N PHE A 351 7.90 19.01 -11.42
CA PHE A 351 7.23 19.00 -10.11
C PHE A 351 7.67 20.18 -9.24
N GLN A 352 8.98 20.47 -9.14
CA GLN A 352 9.47 21.60 -8.33
C GLN A 352 8.91 22.95 -8.77
N ASN A 353 8.73 23.12 -10.08
CA ASN A 353 8.23 24.35 -10.70
C ASN A 353 6.70 24.38 -10.91
N GLY A 354 5.98 23.30 -10.58
CA GLY A 354 4.54 23.21 -10.82
C GLY A 354 4.15 23.19 -12.30
N ASN A 355 5.03 22.73 -13.20
CA ASN A 355 4.78 22.68 -14.64
C ASN A 355 3.96 21.42 -15.02
N VAL A 356 2.65 21.49 -14.80
CA VAL A 356 1.69 20.38 -15.04
C VAL A 356 1.75 19.86 -16.48
N SER A 357 1.86 20.76 -17.47
CA SER A 357 1.93 20.35 -18.88
C SER A 357 3.21 19.58 -19.21
N LEU A 358 4.35 19.98 -18.64
CA LEU A 358 5.58 19.21 -18.78
C LEU A 358 5.48 17.86 -18.06
N ILE A 359 4.90 17.79 -16.86
CA ILE A 359 4.64 16.52 -16.16
C ILE A 359 3.83 15.58 -17.06
N GLY A 360 2.73 16.07 -17.65
CA GLY A 360 1.87 15.27 -18.51
C GLY A 360 2.59 14.72 -19.75
N ARG A 361 3.34 15.57 -20.47
CA ARG A 361 4.15 15.13 -21.61
C ARG A 361 5.19 14.07 -21.22
N LEU A 362 5.85 14.24 -20.08
CA LEU A 362 6.82 13.27 -19.58
C LEU A 362 6.14 11.95 -19.16
N MET A 363 4.87 11.96 -18.72
CA MET A 363 4.13 10.72 -18.45
C MET A 363 3.99 9.87 -19.72
N TYR A 364 3.63 10.47 -20.85
CA TYR A 364 3.55 9.76 -22.14
C TYR A 364 4.91 9.20 -22.55
N GLN A 365 5.98 9.99 -22.44
CA GLN A 365 7.33 9.53 -22.76
C GLN A 365 7.76 8.37 -21.86
N ASN A 366 7.46 8.44 -20.57
CA ASN A 366 7.78 7.35 -19.64
C ASN A 366 6.97 6.10 -20.00
N HIS A 367 5.72 6.23 -20.45
CA HIS A 367 4.95 5.11 -20.97
C HIS A 367 5.63 4.42 -22.15
N CYS A 368 6.18 5.19 -23.10
CA CYS A 368 6.93 4.61 -24.22
C CYS A 368 8.18 3.82 -23.77
N LEU A 369 8.90 4.31 -22.76
CA LEU A 369 10.03 3.55 -22.19
C LEU A 369 9.57 2.23 -21.54
N LEU A 370 8.40 2.25 -20.87
CA LEU A 370 7.80 1.06 -20.26
C LEU A 370 7.33 0.05 -21.32
N GLN A 371 6.84 0.51 -22.47
CA GLN A 371 6.52 -0.35 -23.60
C GLN A 371 7.78 -1.08 -24.11
N GLN A 372 8.92 -0.38 -24.20
CA GLN A 372 10.17 -0.97 -24.70
C GLN A 372 10.71 -2.10 -23.83
N ILE A 373 10.48 -2.07 -22.51
CA ILE A 373 10.87 -3.15 -21.59
C ILE A 373 9.79 -4.25 -21.47
N GLY A 374 8.70 -4.18 -22.26
CA GLY A 374 7.69 -5.22 -22.37
C GLY A 374 6.75 -5.33 -21.17
N VAL A 375 6.52 -4.23 -20.45
CA VAL A 375 5.62 -4.22 -19.27
C VAL A 375 4.26 -3.57 -19.54
N SER A 376 4.01 -3.02 -20.73
CA SER A 376 2.65 -2.55 -21.09
C SER A 376 1.73 -3.70 -21.52
N SER A 377 0.48 -3.39 -21.86
CA SER A 377 -0.47 -4.30 -22.51
C SER A 377 -1.33 -3.56 -23.52
N VAL A 378 -2.05 -4.29 -24.36
CA VAL A 378 -2.97 -3.71 -25.36
C VAL A 378 -3.99 -2.80 -24.69
N GLU A 379 -4.55 -3.21 -23.54
CA GLU A 379 -5.57 -2.45 -22.82
C GLU A 379 -5.00 -1.15 -22.24
N LEU A 380 -3.80 -1.20 -21.66
CA LEU A 380 -3.11 -0.01 -21.17
C LEU A 380 -2.76 0.94 -22.31
N ASP A 381 -2.26 0.40 -23.43
CA ASP A 381 -1.91 1.17 -24.61
C ASP A 381 -3.15 1.83 -25.25
N GLN A 382 -4.31 1.16 -25.23
CA GLN A 382 -5.58 1.74 -25.65
C GLN A 382 -6.00 2.90 -24.76
N ILE A 383 -5.88 2.77 -23.43
CA ILE A 383 -6.14 3.88 -22.49
C ILE A 383 -5.24 5.07 -22.81
N VAL A 384 -3.94 4.85 -22.90
CA VAL A 384 -2.97 5.93 -23.14
C VAL A 384 -3.19 6.57 -24.52
N ARG A 385 -3.43 5.78 -25.58
CA ARG A 385 -3.70 6.29 -26.93
C ARG A 385 -4.97 7.14 -26.99
N TYR A 386 -6.05 6.69 -26.36
CA TYR A 386 -7.32 7.44 -26.31
C TYR A 386 -7.12 8.80 -25.64
N THR A 387 -6.42 8.83 -24.50
CA THR A 387 -6.13 10.07 -23.79
C THR A 387 -5.24 11.03 -24.56
N PHE A 388 -4.29 10.52 -25.36
CA PHE A 388 -3.43 11.36 -26.19
C PHE A 388 -4.22 12.16 -27.24
N SER A 389 -5.35 11.60 -27.71
CA SER A 389 -6.28 12.30 -28.61
C SER A 389 -7.32 13.17 -27.89
N THR A 390 -7.27 13.27 -26.55
CA THR A 390 -8.27 14.00 -25.75
C THR A 390 -7.72 15.36 -25.33
N THR A 391 -8.40 16.45 -25.70
CA THR A 391 -7.90 17.83 -25.57
C THR A 391 -7.71 18.33 -24.14
N PHE A 392 -8.44 17.76 -23.17
CA PHE A 392 -8.41 18.15 -21.76
C PHE A 392 -7.57 17.23 -20.86
N VAL A 393 -6.69 16.44 -21.49
CA VAL A 393 -5.75 15.54 -20.81
C VAL A 393 -4.32 15.99 -21.09
N GLN A 394 -3.53 16.17 -20.03
CA GLN A 394 -2.13 16.56 -20.13
C GLN A 394 -1.19 15.35 -20.34
N GLY A 395 -1.54 14.19 -19.78
CA GLY A 395 -0.65 13.03 -19.74
C GLY A 395 -1.32 11.74 -19.31
N ALA A 396 -0.84 10.60 -19.79
CA ALA A 396 -1.24 9.30 -19.27
C ALA A 396 -0.11 8.28 -19.36
N LYS A 397 -0.16 7.28 -18.49
CA LYS A 397 0.72 6.10 -18.50
C LYS A 397 0.17 4.98 -17.64
N LEU A 398 0.67 3.77 -17.84
CA LEU A 398 0.53 2.70 -16.84
C LEU A 398 1.14 3.10 -15.49
N SER A 399 0.67 2.54 -14.38
CA SER A 399 1.24 2.76 -13.04
C SER A 399 1.37 1.43 -12.29
N GLY A 400 2.58 1.14 -11.80
CA GLY A 400 2.88 -0.10 -11.07
C GLY A 400 3.42 -1.22 -11.95
N THR A 401 2.97 -2.45 -11.72
CA THR A 401 3.50 -3.66 -12.38
C THR A 401 3.37 -3.62 -13.90
N GLY A 402 2.27 -3.08 -14.43
CA GLY A 402 1.95 -3.19 -15.86
C GLY A 402 1.40 -4.57 -16.24
N ARG A 403 1.24 -4.81 -17.55
CA ARG A 403 0.53 -5.95 -18.16
C ARG A 403 -0.91 -6.13 -17.64
N GLY A 404 -1.56 -5.02 -17.30
CA GLY A 404 -2.82 -4.96 -16.57
C GLY A 404 -2.77 -3.91 -15.46
N GLY A 405 -3.59 -4.07 -14.42
CA GLY A 405 -3.64 -3.13 -13.30
C GLY A 405 -4.30 -1.81 -13.67
N ILE A 406 -3.58 -0.71 -13.50
CA ILE A 406 -4.12 0.65 -13.69
C ILE A 406 -3.28 1.48 -14.67
N GLY A 407 -3.98 2.29 -15.48
CA GLY A 407 -3.45 3.50 -16.10
C GLY A 407 -3.75 4.71 -15.23
N ILE A 408 -2.83 5.66 -15.13
CA ILE A 408 -3.03 6.96 -14.50
C ILE A 408 -3.07 8.03 -15.57
N ILE A 409 -3.98 8.98 -15.40
CA ILE A 409 -4.29 10.03 -16.38
C ILE A 409 -4.31 11.36 -15.64
N LEU A 410 -3.62 12.37 -16.16
CA LEU A 410 -3.55 13.73 -15.62
C LEU A 410 -4.47 14.63 -16.44
N CYS A 411 -5.58 15.06 -15.85
CA CYS A 411 -6.56 15.95 -16.47
C CYS A 411 -6.28 17.42 -16.13
N ASP A 412 -6.78 18.33 -16.96
CA ASP A 412 -6.63 19.78 -16.78
C ASP A 412 -7.30 20.28 -15.50
N THR A 413 -8.53 19.81 -15.24
CA THR A 413 -9.37 20.22 -14.12
C THR A 413 -10.15 19.05 -13.52
N ALA A 414 -10.81 19.28 -12.39
CA ALA A 414 -11.73 18.33 -11.78
C ALA A 414 -12.93 18.03 -12.70
N GLU A 415 -13.42 19.01 -13.46
CA GLU A 415 -14.50 18.82 -14.43
C GLU A 415 -14.06 17.93 -15.58
N SER A 416 -12.84 18.10 -16.09
CA SER A 416 -12.25 17.24 -17.12
C SER A 416 -12.05 15.81 -16.61
N GLN A 417 -11.63 15.65 -15.35
CA GLN A 417 -11.51 14.36 -14.68
C GLN A 417 -12.87 13.63 -14.58
N GLN A 418 -13.92 14.35 -14.16
CA GLN A 418 -15.29 13.82 -14.10
C GLN A 418 -15.84 13.48 -15.48
N SER A 419 -15.63 14.35 -16.47
CA SER A 419 -16.06 14.12 -17.85
C SER A 419 -15.45 12.84 -18.42
N LEU A 420 -14.13 12.66 -18.25
CA LEU A 420 -13.44 11.46 -18.71
C LEU A 420 -13.92 10.19 -18.00
N GLN A 421 -14.13 10.27 -16.68
CA GLN A 421 -14.69 9.15 -15.92
C GLN A 421 -16.06 8.73 -16.45
N ASN A 422 -16.96 9.71 -16.66
CA ASN A 422 -18.29 9.45 -17.20
C ASN A 422 -18.21 8.78 -18.58
N THR A 423 -17.26 9.20 -19.44
CA THR A 423 -17.03 8.55 -20.74
C THR A 423 -16.65 7.08 -20.60
N PHE A 424 -15.71 6.74 -19.70
CA PHE A 424 -15.32 5.35 -19.46
C PHE A 424 -16.41 4.50 -18.78
N GLU A 425 -17.28 5.12 -17.97
CA GLU A 425 -18.38 4.42 -17.31
C GLU A 425 -19.55 4.16 -18.25
N ASN A 426 -19.91 5.14 -19.09
CA ASN A 426 -21.01 5.02 -20.05
C ASN A 426 -20.76 3.93 -21.10
N THR A 427 -19.50 3.70 -21.49
CA THR A 427 -19.15 2.59 -22.38
C THR A 427 -19.42 1.21 -21.82
N LYS A 428 -19.49 1.05 -20.48
CA LYS A 428 -19.86 -0.23 -19.84
C LYS A 428 -21.34 -0.56 -20.03
N SER A 429 -22.19 0.46 -20.18
CA SER A 429 -23.64 0.29 -20.33
C SER A 429 -24.07 0.07 -21.78
N CYS A 430 -23.22 0.41 -22.77
CA CYS A 430 -23.57 0.33 -24.19
C CYS A 430 -23.15 -0.97 -24.90
N THR A 431 -22.63 -1.98 -24.19
CA THR A 431 -22.19 -3.26 -24.79
C THR A 431 -23.30 -4.16 -25.33
N SER A 432 -24.53 -3.65 -25.55
CA SER A 432 -25.64 -4.37 -26.19
C SER A 432 -26.05 -3.84 -27.57
N ALA A 433 -25.29 -2.93 -28.20
CA ALA A 433 -25.61 -2.46 -29.55
C ALA A 433 -24.40 -2.55 -30.48
N SER A 434 -24.41 -3.55 -31.35
CA SER A 434 -23.58 -3.60 -32.56
C SER A 434 -24.00 -2.47 -33.51
N SER A 435 -23.08 -1.61 -33.92
CA SER A 435 -23.06 -1.09 -35.29
C SER A 435 -21.75 -0.38 -35.58
N ALA A 436 -21.28 -0.58 -36.82
CA ALA A 436 -20.07 -0.02 -37.38
C ALA A 436 -20.04 1.52 -37.27
N PHE A 437 -18.95 2.06 -36.74
CA PHE A 437 -18.63 3.47 -36.86
C PHE A 437 -17.18 3.63 -37.33
N THR A 438 -17.02 4.37 -38.42
CA THR A 438 -15.76 4.63 -39.11
C THR A 438 -15.03 5.82 -38.47
N GLY A 439 -13.74 5.65 -38.19
CA GLY A 439 -12.77 6.76 -38.06
C GLY A 439 -12.61 7.49 -36.72
N SER A 440 -13.27 7.06 -35.64
CA SER A 440 -13.02 7.60 -34.28
C SER A 440 -12.18 6.62 -33.45
N THR A 441 -11.27 7.14 -32.62
CA THR A 441 -10.47 6.33 -31.68
C THR A 441 -11.43 5.57 -30.76
N GLU A 442 -11.48 4.24 -30.89
CA GLU A 442 -12.36 3.39 -30.09
C GLU A 442 -12.12 3.63 -28.59
N ILE A 443 -13.19 3.84 -27.82
CA ILE A 443 -13.08 4.11 -26.38
C ILE A 443 -12.59 2.82 -25.70
N PRO A 444 -11.50 2.89 -24.90
CA PRO A 444 -10.92 1.71 -24.26
C PRO A 444 -11.87 1.07 -23.25
N SER A 445 -11.81 -0.26 -23.14
CA SER A 445 -12.51 -0.99 -22.08
C SER A 445 -11.82 -0.76 -20.75
N VAL A 446 -12.44 0.07 -19.90
CA VAL A 446 -12.00 0.35 -18.53
C VAL A 446 -13.00 -0.25 -17.56
N LYS A 447 -12.54 -1.07 -16.60
CA LYS A 447 -13.42 -1.76 -15.65
C LYS A 447 -13.86 -0.89 -14.49
N HIS A 448 -12.95 -0.09 -13.94
CA HIS A 448 -13.20 0.81 -12.80
C HIS A 448 -12.37 2.07 -12.94
N THR A 449 -12.84 3.15 -12.33
CA THR A 449 -12.25 4.48 -12.38
C THR A 449 -12.27 5.10 -10.99
N TRP A 450 -11.20 5.79 -10.62
CA TRP A 450 -11.11 6.52 -9.36
C TRP A 450 -10.45 7.87 -9.57
N GLN A 451 -11.04 8.90 -8.98
CA GLN A 451 -10.53 10.26 -8.99
C GLN A 451 -9.65 10.50 -7.77
N TYR A 452 -8.52 11.15 -7.99
CA TYR A 452 -7.64 11.62 -6.93
C TYR A 452 -7.18 13.03 -7.23
N THR A 453 -6.99 13.84 -6.20
CA THR A 453 -6.36 15.16 -6.32
C THR A 453 -5.05 15.17 -5.53
N LEU A 454 -3.94 15.37 -6.23
CA LEU A 454 -2.62 15.52 -5.61
C LEU A 454 -2.28 17.00 -5.50
N SER A 455 -1.46 17.39 -4.52
CA SER A 455 -0.99 18.76 -4.37
C SER A 455 0.54 18.85 -4.47
N ILE A 456 1.02 19.85 -5.19
CA ILE A 456 2.43 20.22 -5.29
C ILE A 456 2.60 21.59 -4.62
N LYS A 457 3.52 21.69 -3.65
CA LYS A 457 3.98 23.00 -3.14
C LYS A 457 5.19 23.46 -3.97
N THR A 458 5.07 24.52 -4.75
CA THR A 458 6.20 24.98 -5.58
C THR A 458 7.32 25.56 -4.71
N GLN A 459 8.57 25.26 -5.03
CA GLN A 459 9.72 25.91 -4.41
C GLN A 459 10.00 27.20 -5.19
N LYS A 460 9.99 28.36 -4.52
CA LYS A 460 10.52 29.60 -5.12
C LYS A 460 12.02 29.39 -5.42
N GLY A 461 12.36 29.05 -6.66
CA GLY A 461 13.68 29.37 -7.20
C GLY A 461 13.77 30.89 -7.39
N PRO A 462 14.96 31.52 -7.25
CA PRO A 462 15.12 32.90 -7.67
C PRO A 462 14.66 33.00 -9.13
N ALA A 463 13.81 33.97 -9.43
CA ALA A 463 13.35 34.20 -10.79
C ALA A 463 14.57 34.26 -11.72
N ILE A 464 14.75 33.23 -12.54
CA ILE A 464 15.71 33.27 -13.63
C ILE A 464 15.14 34.36 -14.54
N ARG A 465 15.73 35.55 -14.47
CA ARG A 465 15.43 36.63 -15.41
C ARG A 465 15.58 36.05 -16.80
N THR A 466 14.48 36.03 -17.53
CA THR A 466 14.38 35.68 -18.95
C THR A 466 15.18 36.68 -19.79
N ALA A 467 16.50 36.56 -19.71
CA ALA A 467 17.43 37.15 -20.64
C ALA A 467 18.46 36.06 -20.92
N THR A 468 18.53 35.60 -22.17
CA THR A 468 19.43 34.58 -22.73
C THR A 468 18.81 33.19 -22.96
N LEU A 469 17.73 33.13 -23.73
CA LEU A 469 17.33 31.97 -24.53
C LEU A 469 17.05 32.41 -25.98
N ALA A 470 17.94 33.25 -26.50
CA ALA A 470 18.03 33.59 -27.92
C ALA A 470 19.46 33.27 -28.37
N LYS A 471 19.75 31.97 -28.53
CA LYS A 471 20.88 31.33 -29.24
C LYS A 471 21.18 29.97 -28.61
N LEU A 472 20.35 28.99 -28.97
CA LEU A 472 20.58 27.54 -29.10
C LEU A 472 19.39 27.02 -29.90
#